data_AF-A0A399FVW2-F1
#
_entry.id   AF-A0A399FVW2-F1
#
_cell.length_a   1.000
_cell.length_b   1.000
_cell.length_c   1.000
_cell.angle_alpha   90.00
_cell.angle_beta   90.00
_cell.angle_gamma   90.00
#
_symmetry.space_group_name_H-M   'P 1'
#
loop_
_entity.id
_entity.type
_entity.pdbx_description
1 polymer ?
#
loop_
_entity_poly.entity_id
_entity_poly.type
_entity_poly.pdbx_seq_one_letter_code
_entity_poly.pdbx_strand_id
1 'polypeptide(L)'
;MKKILCGLLFFVFLTGVCEASGVEGILKRARERYLKFREVATDITILRTITAEGRTMKEKIYKKGEMFRIEGEEDGVTRIRIYDGESFWTVIPERGIRQKLPLEAKGDALLDKWFDTFGREELKIDRVKRDFYVLAGRDNLFLWIDRETLALLKLEAGDEEERIAVAFSNFRTIEGWGIPLTARMLRDGRVIGSFSSKLDLRTVLCDSLFCAESIEIEDPLPLEPPPPPD
;
A
#
# COMPACT_ATOMS: atom_id res chain seq x y z
N MET A 1 -32.96 43.27 50.25
CA MET A 1 -33.14 42.79 48.86
C MET A 1 -31.83 42.17 48.37
N LYS A 2 -31.74 40.84 48.37
CA LYS A 2 -30.62 40.06 47.82
C LYS A 2 -30.84 39.94 46.31
N LYS A 3 -29.93 40.47 45.48
CA LYS A 3 -29.87 40.13 44.06
C LYS A 3 -28.70 39.19 43.83
N ILE A 4 -29.07 37.97 43.45
CA ILE A 4 -28.25 36.78 43.32
C ILE A 4 -27.51 36.85 41.97
N LEU A 5 -26.19 36.76 42.09
CA LEU A 5 -25.23 36.05 41.25
C LEU A 5 -25.85 35.11 40.19
N CYS A 6 -26.10 35.62 38.98
CA CYS A 6 -26.42 34.83 37.79
C CYS A 6 -25.67 35.41 36.55
N GLY A 7 -24.39 35.73 36.73
CA GLY A 7 -23.45 35.96 35.62
C GLY A 7 -22.86 34.63 35.20
N LEU A 8 -23.70 33.82 34.56
CA LEU A 8 -23.40 32.47 34.10
C LEU A 8 -22.12 32.45 33.26
N LEU A 9 -21.17 31.61 33.69
CA LEU A 9 -20.18 30.97 32.84
C LEU A 9 -20.78 30.58 31.49
N PHE A 10 -20.58 31.39 30.46
CA PHE A 10 -20.87 31.05 29.07
C PHE A 10 -19.62 31.30 28.23
N PHE A 11 -18.47 30.79 28.71
CA PHE A 11 -17.17 30.98 28.06
C PHE A 11 -16.28 29.72 28.11
N VAL A 12 -16.90 28.52 28.12
CA VAL A 12 -16.15 27.23 28.12
C VAL A 12 -16.71 26.20 27.11
N PHE A 13 -17.53 26.61 26.14
CA PHE A 13 -18.14 25.67 25.17
C PHE A 13 -17.85 25.99 23.70
N LEU A 14 -16.66 26.51 23.37
CA LEU A 14 -16.31 26.87 21.99
C LEU A 14 -14.96 26.37 21.45
N THR A 15 -14.25 25.46 22.11
CA THR A 15 -13.01 24.87 21.52
C THR A 15 -12.86 23.37 21.73
N GLY A 16 -13.98 22.67 21.86
CA GLY A 16 -14.04 21.26 21.48
C GLY A 16 -14.71 21.18 20.13
N VAL A 17 -14.02 21.57 19.05
CA VAL A 17 -14.43 21.13 17.72
C VAL A 17 -14.41 19.62 17.81
N CYS A 18 -15.60 19.05 17.99
CA CYS A 18 -15.85 17.65 17.85
C CYS A 18 -15.44 17.35 16.42
N GLU A 19 -14.20 16.89 16.22
CA GLU A 19 -13.80 16.18 15.00
C GLU A 19 -14.56 14.84 15.00
N ALA A 20 -15.89 14.91 14.96
CA ALA A 20 -16.74 13.87 14.43
C ALA A 20 -16.60 13.87 12.90
N SER A 21 -15.37 13.87 12.40
CA SER A 21 -15.12 13.32 11.07
C SER A 21 -15.34 11.83 11.25
N GLY A 22 -16.56 11.37 10.95
CA GLY A 22 -16.84 9.95 10.80
C GLY A 22 -15.87 9.30 9.80
N VAL A 23 -15.98 7.99 9.62
CA VAL A 23 -15.08 7.25 8.72
C VAL A 23 -14.97 7.90 7.34
N GLU A 24 -16.08 8.35 6.77
CA GLU A 24 -16.11 9.06 5.50
C GLU A 24 -15.22 10.32 5.48
N GLY A 25 -15.21 11.10 6.55
CA GLY A 25 -14.34 12.27 6.69
C GLY A 25 -12.86 11.90 6.77
N ILE A 26 -12.53 10.78 7.44
CA ILE A 26 -11.16 10.24 7.49
C ILE A 26 -10.72 9.82 6.09
N LEU A 27 -11.53 9.02 5.39
CA LEU A 27 -11.25 8.54 4.04
C LEU A 27 -11.13 9.69 3.03
N LYS A 28 -12.01 10.69 3.12
CA LYS A 28 -11.95 11.89 2.27
C LYS A 28 -10.65 12.66 2.47
N ARG A 29 -10.25 12.94 3.72
CA ARG A 29 -8.99 13.64 4.00
C ARG A 29 -7.76 12.82 3.57
N ALA A 30 -7.80 11.49 3.73
CA ALA A 30 -6.72 10.61 3.25
C ALA A 30 -6.59 10.70 1.72
N ARG A 31 -7.70 10.62 1.00
CA ARG A 31 -7.74 10.77 -0.46
C ARG A 31 -7.23 12.14 -0.92
N GLU A 32 -7.68 13.23 -0.30
CA GLU A 32 -7.23 14.58 -0.63
C GLU A 32 -5.72 14.76 -0.47
N ARG A 33 -5.13 14.19 0.59
CA ARG A 33 -3.67 14.23 0.79
C ARG A 33 -2.91 13.38 -0.21
N TYR A 34 -3.43 12.19 -0.50
CA TYR A 34 -2.85 11.33 -1.51
C TYR A 34 -2.83 12.00 -2.90
N LEU A 35 -3.90 12.73 -3.26
CA LEU A 35 -3.94 13.49 -4.51
C LEU A 35 -2.85 14.56 -4.59
N LYS A 36 -2.64 15.33 -3.50
CA LYS A 36 -1.53 16.30 -3.43
C LYS A 36 -0.16 15.65 -3.56
N PHE A 37 0.02 14.51 -2.89
CA PHE A 37 1.25 13.72 -3.03
C PHE A 37 1.49 13.32 -4.48
N ARG A 38 0.46 12.87 -5.20
CA ARG A 38 0.57 12.46 -6.60
C ARG A 38 0.91 13.59 -7.57
N GLU A 39 0.52 14.81 -7.26
CA GLU A 39 0.87 15.99 -8.06
C GLU A 39 2.38 16.28 -8.02
N VAL A 40 3.04 15.95 -6.90
CA VAL A 40 4.49 16.22 -6.69
C VAL A 40 5.35 15.00 -7.00
N ALA A 41 4.89 13.80 -6.63
CA ALA A 41 5.62 12.55 -6.81
C ALA A 41 5.11 11.80 -8.05
N THR A 42 5.22 12.45 -9.22
CA THR A 42 4.77 11.86 -10.49
C THR A 42 5.60 10.65 -10.87
N ASP A 43 6.91 10.74 -10.65
CA ASP A 43 7.92 9.78 -11.04
C ASP A 43 8.66 9.32 -9.79
N ILE A 44 8.57 8.02 -9.51
CA ILE A 44 9.09 7.45 -8.27
C ILE A 44 9.85 6.18 -8.60
N THR A 45 11.03 6.02 -7.99
CA THR A 45 11.73 4.74 -7.94
C THR A 45 11.83 4.26 -6.50
N ILE A 46 11.43 3.02 -6.25
CA ILE A 46 11.50 2.37 -4.94
C ILE A 46 12.40 1.14 -5.07
N LEU A 47 13.46 1.08 -4.28
CA LEU A 47 14.25 -0.13 -4.09
C LEU A 47 13.76 -0.80 -2.81
N ARG A 48 13.17 -1.97 -2.93
CA ARG A 48 12.60 -2.72 -1.80
C ARG A 48 13.37 -4.01 -1.60
N THR A 49 13.61 -4.36 -0.34
CA THR A 49 14.09 -5.67 0.07
C THR A 49 13.03 -6.29 0.95
N ILE A 50 12.50 -7.43 0.54
CA ILE A 50 11.50 -8.21 1.24
C ILE A 50 12.20 -9.44 1.81
N THR A 51 11.99 -9.73 3.09
CA THR A 51 12.45 -10.96 3.73
C THR A 51 11.24 -11.68 4.28
N ALA A 52 11.00 -12.90 3.85
CA ALA A 52 9.90 -13.75 4.33
C ALA A 52 10.35 -15.21 4.29
N GLU A 53 9.99 -15.99 5.33
CA GLU A 53 10.27 -17.44 5.39
C GLU A 53 11.75 -17.83 5.11
N GLY A 54 12.69 -16.99 5.58
CA GLY A 54 14.13 -17.20 5.38
C GLY A 54 14.64 -16.84 3.98
N ARG A 55 13.77 -16.43 3.06
CA ARG A 55 14.12 -15.94 1.72
C ARG A 55 14.19 -14.42 1.72
N THR A 56 15.09 -13.88 0.89
CA THR A 56 15.18 -12.44 0.64
C THR A 56 15.03 -12.17 -0.84
N MET A 57 14.04 -11.36 -1.18
CA MET A 57 13.77 -10.89 -2.53
C MET A 57 14.09 -9.39 -2.60
N LYS A 58 14.74 -8.96 -3.68
CA LYS A 58 14.91 -7.55 -3.98
C LYS A 58 13.95 -7.19 -5.10
N GLU A 59 13.24 -6.09 -4.91
CA GLU A 59 12.35 -5.53 -5.92
C GLU A 59 12.78 -4.11 -6.26
N LYS A 60 12.70 -3.76 -7.54
CA LYS A 60 12.79 -2.40 -8.04
C LYS A 60 11.45 -2.01 -8.64
N ILE A 61 10.87 -0.95 -8.08
CA ILE A 61 9.56 -0.46 -8.47
C ILE A 61 9.74 0.91 -9.11
N TYR A 62 9.20 1.07 -10.30
CA TYR A 62 9.07 2.35 -10.99
C TYR A 62 7.60 2.71 -11.03
N LYS A 63 7.23 3.94 -10.67
CA LYS A 63 5.87 4.45 -10.78
C LYS A 63 5.91 5.78 -11.53
N LYS A 64 5.09 5.90 -12.58
CA LYS A 64 4.91 7.14 -13.34
C LYS A 64 3.42 7.42 -13.50
N GLY A 65 2.88 8.36 -12.74
CA GLY A 65 1.44 8.60 -12.67
C GLY A 65 0.67 7.36 -12.20
N GLU A 66 -0.18 6.79 -13.08
CA GLU A 66 -0.86 5.51 -12.81
C GLU A 66 -0.06 4.29 -13.28
N MET A 67 0.91 4.47 -14.19
CA MET A 67 1.75 3.40 -14.71
C MET A 67 2.72 2.91 -13.63
N PHE A 68 3.00 1.61 -13.63
CA PHE A 68 4.04 1.07 -12.77
C PHE A 68 4.74 -0.12 -13.40
N ARG A 69 5.96 -0.36 -12.95
CA ARG A 69 6.77 -1.54 -13.27
C ARG A 69 7.39 -2.05 -11.99
N ILE A 70 7.28 -3.34 -11.73
CA ILE A 70 7.90 -4.03 -10.61
C ILE A 70 8.81 -5.10 -11.20
N GLU A 71 10.09 -4.99 -10.92
CA GLU A 71 11.11 -6.00 -11.25
C GLU A 71 11.51 -6.68 -9.95
N GLY A 72 11.28 -7.98 -9.84
CA GLY A 72 11.75 -8.80 -8.72
C GLY A 72 12.56 -9.98 -9.22
N GLU A 73 13.57 -10.37 -8.46
CA GLU A 73 14.34 -11.58 -8.71
C GLU A 73 14.14 -12.57 -7.56
N GLU A 74 13.68 -13.78 -7.90
CA GLU A 74 13.52 -14.88 -6.96
C GLU A 74 14.18 -16.12 -7.54
N ASP A 75 15.08 -16.74 -6.77
CA ASP A 75 15.79 -17.97 -7.16
C ASP A 75 16.47 -17.87 -8.55
N GLY A 76 17.01 -16.70 -8.89
CA GLY A 76 17.70 -16.42 -10.16
C GLY A 76 16.76 -16.22 -11.36
N VAL A 77 15.44 -16.13 -11.14
CA VAL A 77 14.44 -15.87 -12.17
C VAL A 77 13.88 -14.46 -12.01
N THR A 78 14.01 -13.64 -13.04
CA THR A 78 13.45 -12.29 -13.04
C THR A 78 11.97 -12.34 -13.39
N ARG A 79 11.13 -11.78 -12.52
CA ARG A 79 9.73 -11.52 -12.81
C ARG A 79 9.49 -10.02 -12.90
N ILE A 80 8.96 -9.60 -14.05
CA ILE A 80 8.63 -8.21 -14.33
C ILE A 80 7.12 -8.09 -14.45
N ARG A 81 6.49 -7.26 -13.63
CA ARG A 81 5.06 -6.91 -13.74
C ARG A 81 4.93 -5.47 -14.19
N ILE A 82 4.15 -5.22 -15.23
CA ILE A 82 3.98 -3.89 -15.82
C ILE A 82 2.51 -3.56 -15.95
N TYR A 83 2.14 -2.38 -15.50
CA TYR A 83 0.90 -1.74 -15.88
C TYR A 83 1.23 -0.47 -16.68
N ASP A 84 0.82 -0.45 -17.94
CA ASP A 84 1.14 0.61 -18.91
C ASP A 84 0.08 1.75 -18.92
N GLY A 85 -0.92 1.68 -18.03
CA GLY A 85 -2.05 2.60 -17.99
C GLY A 85 -3.33 2.00 -18.56
N GLU A 86 -3.24 0.95 -19.37
CA GLU A 86 -4.39 0.29 -20.00
C GLU A 86 -4.40 -1.22 -19.72
N SER A 87 -3.23 -1.85 -19.80
CA SER A 87 -3.04 -3.30 -19.73
C SER A 87 -2.08 -3.67 -18.60
N PHE A 88 -2.34 -4.80 -17.97
CA PHE A 88 -1.45 -5.40 -16.99
C PHE A 88 -0.75 -6.61 -17.58
N TRP A 89 0.56 -6.71 -17.40
CA TRP A 89 1.41 -7.73 -17.99
C TRP A 89 2.32 -8.34 -16.93
N THR A 90 2.62 -9.63 -17.11
CA THR A 90 3.74 -10.29 -16.45
C THR A 90 4.70 -10.79 -17.52
N VAL A 91 6.00 -10.60 -17.27
CA VAL A 91 7.09 -11.05 -18.15
C VAL A 91 8.10 -11.82 -17.31
N ILE A 92 8.52 -12.98 -17.79
CA ILE A 92 9.61 -13.80 -17.24
C ILE A 92 10.59 -14.04 -18.40
N PRO A 93 11.58 -13.16 -18.58
CA PRO A 93 12.47 -13.18 -19.75
C PRO A 93 13.15 -14.52 -19.98
N GLU A 94 13.71 -15.12 -18.93
CA GLU A 94 14.46 -16.37 -18.93
C GLU A 94 13.59 -17.60 -19.23
N ARG A 95 12.27 -17.41 -19.37
CA ARG A 95 11.33 -18.48 -19.71
C ARG A 95 10.56 -18.21 -21.00
N GLY A 96 10.86 -17.11 -21.71
CA GLY A 96 10.09 -16.73 -22.89
C GLY A 96 8.63 -16.35 -22.58
N ILE A 97 8.29 -16.05 -21.32
CA ILE A 97 6.90 -15.80 -20.93
C ILE A 97 6.61 -14.31 -20.99
N ARG A 98 5.64 -13.92 -21.80
CA ARG A 98 4.99 -12.61 -21.78
C ARG A 98 3.49 -12.83 -21.81
N GLN A 99 2.81 -12.49 -20.72
CA GLN A 99 1.39 -12.76 -20.57
C GLN A 99 0.64 -11.51 -20.12
N LYS A 100 -0.42 -11.18 -20.86
CA LYS A 100 -1.41 -10.18 -20.42
C LYS A 100 -2.25 -10.78 -19.30
N LEU A 101 -2.34 -10.08 -18.18
CA LEU A 101 -3.11 -10.46 -17.01
C LEU A 101 -4.42 -9.67 -16.96
N PRO A 102 -5.47 -10.21 -16.32
CA PRO A 102 -6.67 -9.45 -16.01
C PRO A 102 -6.32 -8.25 -15.11
N LEU A 103 -7.03 -7.12 -15.26
CA LEU A 103 -6.75 -5.91 -14.50
C LEU A 103 -6.98 -6.10 -13.00
N GLU A 104 -7.84 -7.02 -12.61
CA GLU A 104 -8.10 -7.41 -11.23
C GLU A 104 -6.84 -8.01 -10.58
N ALA A 105 -6.00 -8.70 -11.36
CA ALA A 105 -4.74 -9.28 -10.88
C ALA A 105 -3.66 -8.23 -10.62
N LYS A 106 -3.86 -6.98 -11.06
CA LYS A 106 -3.02 -5.84 -10.67
C LYS A 106 -2.93 -5.73 -9.16
N GLY A 107 -4.05 -6.03 -8.46
CA GLY A 107 -4.22 -5.81 -7.03
C GLY A 107 -3.85 -4.39 -6.61
N ASP A 108 -3.65 -4.20 -5.31
CA ASP A 108 -3.01 -3.00 -4.77
C ASP A 108 -1.51 -3.25 -4.66
N ALA A 109 -0.85 -3.38 -5.82
CA ALA A 109 0.58 -3.65 -5.92
C ALA A 109 1.46 -2.65 -5.13
N LEU A 110 0.90 -1.48 -4.84
CA LEU A 110 1.43 -0.50 -3.91
C LEU A 110 0.32 -0.24 -2.90
N LEU A 111 0.54 -0.53 -1.62
CA LEU A 111 -0.38 -0.16 -0.52
C LEU A 111 -0.46 1.37 -0.31
N ASP A 112 -0.11 2.16 -1.32
CA ASP A 112 -0.12 3.62 -1.31
C ASP A 112 -1.55 4.19 -1.37
N LYS A 113 -2.55 3.38 -1.73
CA LYS A 113 -3.97 3.74 -1.73
C LYS A 113 -4.82 2.87 -0.80
N TRP A 114 -4.34 2.59 0.42
CA TRP A 114 -5.08 1.75 1.39
C TRP A 114 -6.56 2.17 1.57
N PHE A 115 -6.86 3.46 1.47
CA PHE A 115 -8.22 3.99 1.59
C PHE A 115 -9.12 3.62 0.40
N ASP A 116 -8.59 3.36 -0.79
CA ASP A 116 -9.38 2.85 -1.92
C ASP A 116 -9.59 1.33 -1.80
N THR A 117 -8.60 0.61 -1.25
CA THR A 117 -8.70 -0.82 -0.91
C THR A 117 -9.78 -1.06 0.13
N PHE A 118 -9.66 -0.40 1.28
CA PHE A 118 -10.50 -0.68 2.45
C PHE A 118 -11.67 0.29 2.60
N GLY A 119 -11.69 1.43 1.91
CA GLY A 119 -12.80 2.38 1.97
C GLY A 119 -14.08 1.88 1.30
N ARG A 120 -14.02 0.75 0.58
CA ARG A 120 -15.19 0.04 0.07
C ARG A 120 -15.82 -0.89 1.11
N GLU A 121 -15.09 -1.21 2.18
CA GLU A 121 -15.61 -1.96 3.31
C GLU A 121 -16.53 -1.09 4.16
N GLU A 122 -17.45 -1.72 4.88
CA GLU A 122 -18.27 -1.08 5.92
C GLU A 122 -17.42 -0.77 7.17
N LEU A 123 -16.47 0.14 7.01
CA LEU A 123 -15.58 0.58 8.07
C LEU A 123 -16.35 1.43 9.10
N LYS A 124 -16.12 1.15 10.38
CA LYS A 124 -16.60 1.92 11.53
C LYS A 124 -15.44 2.35 12.42
N ILE A 125 -15.60 3.45 13.14
CA ILE A 125 -14.62 3.84 14.17
C ILE A 125 -14.78 2.88 15.36
N ASP A 126 -13.75 2.08 15.64
CA ASP A 126 -13.67 1.26 16.86
C ASP A 126 -13.17 2.10 18.04
N ARG A 127 -12.02 2.78 17.85
CA ARG A 127 -11.37 3.59 18.90
C ARG A 127 -10.78 4.85 18.32
N VAL A 128 -10.78 5.91 19.13
CA VAL A 128 -9.99 7.12 18.89
C VAL A 128 -8.98 7.25 20.04
N LYS A 129 -7.71 7.31 19.69
CA LYS A 129 -6.62 7.60 20.64
C LYS A 129 -6.02 8.97 20.32
N ARG A 130 -5.15 9.45 21.21
CA ARG A 130 -4.51 10.76 21.07
C ARG A 130 -3.88 10.91 19.68
N ASP A 131 -3.16 9.88 19.25
CA ASP A 131 -2.28 9.94 18.08
C ASP A 131 -2.79 9.15 16.87
N PHE A 132 -3.76 8.23 17.05
CA PHE A 132 -4.30 7.41 15.96
C PHE A 132 -5.80 7.11 16.07
N TYR A 133 -6.43 6.88 14.93
CA TYR A 133 -7.74 6.24 14.79
C TYR A 133 -7.57 4.72 14.68
N VAL A 134 -8.53 3.96 15.18
CA VAL A 134 -8.70 2.53 14.86
C VAL A 134 -10.04 2.37 14.14
N LEU A 135 -9.98 1.94 12.89
CA LEU A 135 -11.17 1.57 12.11
C LEU A 135 -11.31 0.05 12.15
N ALA A 136 -12.54 -0.43 12.29
CA ALA A 136 -12.89 -1.83 12.18
C ALA A 136 -13.76 -2.06 10.93
N GLY A 137 -13.47 -3.10 10.18
CA GLY A 137 -14.26 -3.57 9.03
C GLY A 137 -14.91 -4.92 9.29
N ARG A 138 -15.33 -5.58 8.20
CA ARG A 138 -15.76 -6.98 8.22
C ARG A 138 -14.57 -7.91 8.46
N ASP A 139 -14.84 -9.17 8.80
CA ASP A 139 -13.84 -10.23 8.93
C ASP A 139 -12.68 -9.88 9.89
N ASN A 140 -13.02 -9.22 10.99
CA ASN A 140 -12.08 -8.69 12.00
C ASN A 140 -10.93 -7.85 11.40
N LEU A 141 -11.19 -7.15 10.30
CA LEU A 141 -10.26 -6.16 9.77
C LEU A 141 -10.13 -4.98 10.74
N PHE A 142 -8.91 -4.64 11.12
CA PHE A 142 -8.58 -3.45 11.91
C PHE A 142 -7.50 -2.63 11.22
N LEU A 143 -7.72 -1.32 11.15
CA LEU A 143 -6.80 -0.35 10.55
C LEU A 143 -6.42 0.70 11.58
N TRP A 144 -5.13 0.84 11.88
CA TRP A 144 -4.60 1.92 12.71
C TRP A 144 -4.11 3.03 11.82
N ILE A 145 -4.69 4.22 11.95
CA ILE A 145 -4.42 5.35 11.07
C ILE A 145 -3.90 6.51 11.92
N ASP A 146 -2.73 7.02 11.59
CA ASP A 146 -2.15 8.19 12.23
C ASP A 146 -3.06 9.42 12.08
N ARG A 147 -3.33 10.16 13.14
CA ARG A 147 -4.27 11.29 13.08
C ARG A 147 -3.70 12.50 12.34
N GLU A 148 -2.39 12.69 12.43
CA GLU A 148 -1.73 13.87 11.87
C GLU A 148 -1.48 13.70 10.38
N THR A 149 -0.95 12.56 9.96
CA THR A 149 -0.51 12.23 8.60
C THR A 149 -1.55 11.44 7.80
N LEU A 150 -2.51 10.80 8.47
CA LEU A 150 -3.45 9.84 7.89
C LEU A 150 -2.77 8.62 7.23
N ALA A 151 -1.52 8.34 7.63
CA ALA A 151 -0.81 7.15 7.20
C ALA A 151 -1.36 5.90 7.90
N LEU A 152 -1.42 4.78 7.16
CA LEU A 152 -1.74 3.47 7.74
C LEU A 152 -0.54 2.99 8.55
N LEU A 153 -0.70 2.94 9.87
CA LEU A 153 0.32 2.50 10.84
C LEU A 153 0.34 0.99 10.99
N LYS A 154 -0.84 0.36 10.95
CA LYS A 154 -0.99 -1.08 11.09
C LYS A 154 -2.28 -1.53 10.42
N LEU A 155 -2.25 -2.71 9.83
CA LEU A 155 -3.42 -3.48 9.44
C LEU A 155 -3.40 -4.82 10.16
N GLU A 156 -4.54 -5.31 10.61
CA GLU A 156 -4.74 -6.65 11.16
C GLU A 156 -6.01 -7.23 10.55
N ALA A 157 -5.99 -8.49 10.15
CA ALA A 157 -7.15 -9.21 9.64
C ALA A 157 -6.98 -10.71 9.95
N GLY A 158 -8.08 -11.44 9.98
CA GLY A 158 -8.08 -12.87 10.29
C GLY A 158 -9.16 -13.24 11.30
N ASP A 159 -9.24 -14.52 11.65
CA ASP A 159 -10.22 -15.01 12.60
C ASP A 159 -9.58 -15.29 13.98
N GLU A 160 -10.22 -16.13 14.79
CA GLU A 160 -9.67 -16.54 16.08
C GLU A 160 -8.54 -17.57 15.93
N GLU A 161 -8.45 -18.24 14.79
CA GLU A 161 -7.49 -19.33 14.53
C GLU A 161 -6.20 -18.81 13.88
N GLU A 162 -6.29 -17.84 12.97
CA GLU A 162 -5.13 -17.25 12.31
C GLU A 162 -5.27 -15.72 12.20
N ARG A 163 -4.35 -14.99 12.85
CA ARG A 163 -4.28 -13.53 12.72
C ARG A 163 -3.05 -13.07 11.98
N ILE A 164 -3.27 -12.32 10.91
CA ILE A 164 -2.22 -11.68 10.12
C ILE A 164 -2.24 -10.18 10.41
N ALA A 165 -1.08 -9.63 10.76
CA ALA A 165 -0.90 -8.21 10.94
C ALA A 165 0.28 -7.68 10.11
N VAL A 166 0.15 -6.47 9.60
CA VAL A 166 1.24 -5.73 8.96
C VAL A 166 1.41 -4.42 9.72
N ALA A 167 2.56 -4.24 10.35
CA ALA A 167 2.92 -3.01 11.05
C ALA A 167 3.90 -2.21 10.22
N PHE A 168 3.56 -0.95 9.94
CA PHE A 168 4.32 -0.03 9.10
C PHE A 168 5.11 0.97 9.96
N SER A 169 6.31 1.33 9.50
CA SER A 169 7.19 2.26 10.22
C SER A 169 8.17 2.97 9.29
N ASN A 170 8.99 3.85 9.87
CA ASN A 170 9.97 4.69 9.17
C ASN A 170 9.34 5.45 8.00
N PHE A 171 8.30 6.21 8.30
CA PHE A 171 7.57 6.94 7.28
C PHE A 171 8.41 8.09 6.72
N ARG A 172 8.33 8.28 5.40
CA ARG A 172 8.75 9.51 4.74
C ARG A 172 7.51 10.30 4.35
N THR A 173 7.44 11.54 4.81
CA THR A 173 6.31 12.43 4.53
C THR A 173 6.61 13.32 3.33
N ILE A 174 5.67 13.38 2.38
CA ILE A 174 5.71 14.24 1.19
C ILE A 174 4.32 14.87 1.05
N GLU A 175 4.22 16.19 1.05
CA GLU A 175 2.93 16.91 1.00
C GLU A 175 1.89 16.41 2.04
N GLY A 176 2.37 16.05 3.22
CA GLY A 176 1.52 15.55 4.31
C GLY A 176 1.04 14.09 4.15
N TRP A 177 1.48 13.39 3.08
CA TRP A 177 1.26 11.96 2.89
C TRP A 177 2.45 11.15 3.40
N GLY A 178 2.20 10.21 4.31
CA GLY A 178 3.23 9.34 4.89
C GLY A 178 3.39 8.04 4.09
N ILE A 179 4.56 7.83 3.49
CA ILE A 179 4.91 6.57 2.82
C ILE A 179 5.74 5.71 3.77
N PRO A 180 5.30 4.49 4.11
CA PRO A 180 6.08 3.61 4.97
C PRO A 180 7.31 3.10 4.23
N LEU A 181 8.50 3.28 4.81
CA LEU A 181 9.74 2.71 4.27
C LEU A 181 10.04 1.33 4.85
N THR A 182 9.40 0.93 5.94
CA THR A 182 9.54 -0.41 6.50
C THR A 182 8.19 -0.99 6.89
N ALA A 183 8.06 -2.32 6.79
CA ALA A 183 6.97 -3.03 7.44
C ALA A 183 7.42 -4.36 8.02
N ARG A 184 6.66 -4.84 9.00
CA ARG A 184 6.78 -6.18 9.58
C ARG A 184 5.45 -6.90 9.42
N MET A 185 5.50 -8.09 8.84
CA MET A 185 4.38 -9.01 8.71
C MET A 185 4.44 -9.97 9.89
N LEU A 186 3.34 -10.07 10.62
CA LEU A 186 3.19 -10.92 11.79
C LEU A 186 2.08 -11.94 11.56
N ARG A 187 2.30 -13.17 12.01
CA ARG A 187 1.29 -14.20 12.19
C ARG A 187 1.29 -14.59 13.66
N ASP A 188 0.15 -14.44 14.33
CA ASP A 188 -0.01 -14.74 15.76
C ASP A 188 1.06 -14.08 16.65
N GLY A 189 1.40 -12.83 16.32
CA GLY A 189 2.40 -12.03 17.02
C GLY A 189 3.87 -12.37 16.69
N ARG A 190 4.13 -13.39 15.87
CA ARG A 190 5.48 -13.75 15.41
C ARG A 190 5.78 -13.12 14.06
N VAL A 191 6.98 -12.56 13.89
CA VAL A 191 7.40 -11.98 12.61
C VAL A 191 7.60 -13.09 11.59
N ILE A 192 6.78 -13.12 10.54
CA ILE A 192 6.88 -14.05 9.41
C ILE A 192 7.54 -13.42 8.19
N GLY A 193 7.61 -12.09 8.17
CA GLY A 193 8.35 -11.37 7.15
C GLY A 193 8.47 -9.88 7.43
N SER A 194 9.18 -9.19 6.55
CA SER A 194 9.37 -7.76 6.62
C SER A 194 9.72 -7.21 5.24
N PHE A 195 9.58 -5.90 5.08
CA PHE A 195 10.25 -5.21 3.99
C PHE A 195 10.94 -3.94 4.49
N SER A 196 11.96 -3.53 3.75
CA SER A 196 12.56 -2.20 3.83
C SER A 196 12.66 -1.60 2.43
N SER A 197 12.48 -0.30 2.32
CA SER A 197 12.40 0.41 1.04
C SER A 197 13.25 1.68 1.08
N LYS A 198 13.88 2.01 -0.05
CA LYS A 198 14.49 3.32 -0.32
C LYS A 198 13.71 4.00 -1.43
N LEU A 199 13.32 5.25 -1.19
CA LEU A 199 12.52 6.05 -2.11
C LEU A 199 13.37 7.12 -2.78
N ASP A 200 13.38 7.14 -4.11
CA ASP A 200 13.93 8.22 -4.92
C ASP A 200 12.79 8.93 -5.69
N LEU A 201 12.76 10.26 -5.57
CA LEU A 201 11.77 11.15 -6.18
C LEU A 201 12.39 12.05 -7.27
N ARG A 202 13.70 11.93 -7.50
CA ARG A 202 14.45 12.78 -8.46
C ARG A 202 14.65 12.09 -9.80
N THR A 203 13.97 10.97 -10.02
CA THR A 203 14.09 10.18 -11.24
C THR A 203 13.10 10.70 -12.28
N VAL A 204 13.58 10.96 -13.49
CA VAL A 204 12.71 11.17 -14.65
C VAL A 204 12.59 9.82 -15.35
N LEU A 205 11.37 9.28 -15.39
CA LEU A 205 11.12 7.95 -15.94
C LEU A 205 10.66 8.05 -17.40
N CYS A 206 11.30 7.27 -18.27
CA CYS A 206 10.92 7.16 -19.67
C CYS A 206 9.69 6.24 -19.83
N ASP A 207 8.77 6.58 -20.74
CA ASP A 207 7.58 5.78 -21.00
C ASP A 207 7.92 4.37 -21.52
N SER A 208 9.06 4.22 -22.19
CA SER A 208 9.54 2.91 -22.66
C SER A 208 9.78 1.90 -21.53
N LEU A 209 9.97 2.35 -20.28
CA LEU A 209 10.07 1.45 -19.12
C LEU A 209 8.78 0.65 -18.90
N PHE A 210 7.64 1.21 -19.29
CA PHE A 210 6.31 0.63 -19.10
C PHE A 210 5.80 -0.09 -20.35
N CYS A 211 6.63 -0.31 -21.36
CA CYS A 211 6.28 -1.13 -22.52
C CYS A 211 6.65 -2.60 -22.26
N ALA A 212 5.66 -3.49 -22.17
CA ALA A 212 5.93 -4.92 -22.00
C ALA A 212 6.58 -5.54 -23.26
N GLU A 213 6.28 -4.99 -24.44
CA GLU A 213 6.80 -5.50 -25.71
C GLU A 213 8.28 -5.22 -25.93
N SER A 214 8.82 -4.18 -25.30
CA SER A 214 10.24 -3.83 -25.40
C SER A 214 11.15 -4.69 -24.52
N ILE A 215 10.60 -5.64 -23.74
CA ILE A 215 11.41 -6.56 -22.94
C ILE A 215 11.84 -7.73 -23.80
N GLU A 216 13.15 -7.88 -24.01
CA GLU A 216 13.72 -9.06 -24.64
C GLU A 216 13.40 -10.31 -23.81
N ILE A 217 12.96 -11.37 -24.48
CA ILE A 217 12.65 -12.66 -23.86
C ILE A 217 13.44 -13.74 -24.59
N GLU A 218 13.87 -14.77 -23.87
CA GLU A 218 14.49 -15.95 -24.50
C GLU A 218 13.46 -16.68 -25.35
N ASP A 219 13.89 -17.26 -26.47
CA ASP A 219 13.02 -18.11 -27.27
C ASP A 219 12.55 -19.29 -26.39
N PRO A 220 11.24 -19.60 -26.36
CA PRO A 220 10.76 -20.73 -25.58
C PRO A 220 11.49 -21.98 -26.06
N LEU A 221 12.14 -22.68 -25.12
CA LEU A 221 12.77 -23.96 -25.42
C LEU A 221 11.73 -24.85 -26.12
N PRO A 222 12.09 -25.51 -27.24
CA PRO A 222 11.17 -26.41 -27.91
C PRO A 222 10.67 -27.42 -26.88
N LEU A 223 9.35 -27.54 -26.76
CA LEU A 223 8.73 -28.55 -25.92
C LEU A 223 9.31 -29.90 -26.36
N GLU A 224 10.02 -30.58 -25.46
CA GLU A 224 10.40 -31.97 -25.72
C GLU A 224 9.09 -32.73 -26.01
N PRO A 225 9.05 -33.51 -27.11
CA PRO A 225 7.87 -34.31 -27.40
C PRO A 225 7.57 -35.19 -26.19
N PRO A 226 6.30 -35.40 -25.86
CA PRO A 226 5.95 -36.29 -24.75
C PRO A 226 6.64 -37.64 -24.95
N PRO A 227 7.08 -38.31 -23.87
CA PRO A 227 7.61 -39.65 -23.99
C PRO A 227 6.58 -40.54 -24.71
N PRO A 228 7.03 -41.48 -25.55
CA PRO A 228 6.11 -42.40 -26.21
C PRO A 228 5.26 -43.12 -25.15
N PRO A 229 3.97 -43.38 -25.44
CA PRO A 229 3.13 -44.15 -24.52
C PRO A 229 3.70 -45.56 -24.32
N ASP A 230 3.72 -46.01 -23.06
CA ASP A 230 4.03 -47.39 -22.68
C ASP A 230 3.02 -48.40 -23.26
#